data_AF-A0A0S9CKP1-F1
#
_entry.id   AF-A0A0S9CKP1-F1
#
_cell.length_a   1.000
_cell.length_b   1.000
_cell.length_c   1.000
_cell.angle_alpha   90.00
_cell.angle_beta   90.00
_cell.angle_gamma   90.00
#
_symmetry.space_group_name_H-M   'P 1'
#
loop_
_entity.id
_entity.type
_entity.pdbx_description
1 polymer ?
#
loop_
_entity_poly.entity_id
_entity_poly.type
_entity_poly.pdbx_seq_one_letter_code
_entity_poly.pdbx_strand_id
1 'polypeptide(L)'
;MTALACAMTIAAPAMAQVAPPYSSLTVFGDSLVDAGNVRALGLGANPADGYVAGRFTNGLDYTDLLSMAMYGTPTVASLRGGSNYAFGGARATSTSLLPDALEQVAVYRAVAATGKGVDAGGLFLLNFGGNDVFAASLPGNPAGYDSDTSFLKEAAGNYARAVQSLNDIGARNILLTGFPVATEGLPLGYSLAAEGYLTEALAGLSLAQGTTLMRYSYLDFFGRVQANPAAYDLPATLTLPDPASPATTTCRGARALPACTGFFSFDGTHPTAAIHRALYNDINRQFGFGLPAVPEPTTWAMMLMGFAAMGAALRRDRRVRAAA
;
A
#
# COMPACT_ATOMS: atom_id res chain seq x y z
N MET A 1 -60.51 -15.90 -18.34
CA MET A 1 -59.75 -14.65 -18.54
C MET A 1 -58.35 -14.88 -18.01
N THR A 2 -57.40 -15.06 -18.92
CA THR A 2 -56.01 -15.42 -18.64
C THR A 2 -55.20 -14.14 -18.42
N ALA A 3 -54.67 -13.92 -17.22
CA ALA A 3 -53.82 -12.77 -16.93
C ALA A 3 -52.35 -13.10 -17.26
N LEU A 4 -51.83 -12.47 -18.30
CA LEU A 4 -50.42 -12.55 -18.70
C LEU A 4 -49.60 -11.61 -17.79
N ALA A 5 -48.76 -12.18 -16.92
CA ALA A 5 -47.81 -11.41 -16.13
C ALA A 5 -46.54 -11.16 -16.97
N CYS A 6 -46.38 -9.95 -17.49
CA CYS A 6 -45.12 -9.52 -18.11
C CYS A 6 -44.04 -9.35 -17.04
N ALA A 7 -43.08 -10.27 -16.99
CA ALA A 7 -41.85 -10.10 -16.23
C ALA A 7 -40.93 -9.11 -16.98
N MET A 8 -40.85 -7.88 -16.50
CA MET A 8 -39.81 -6.93 -16.95
C MET A 8 -38.48 -7.33 -16.33
N THR A 9 -37.62 -8.00 -17.10
CA THR A 9 -36.21 -8.19 -16.75
C THR A 9 -35.49 -6.85 -16.84
N ILE A 10 -35.14 -6.27 -15.69
CA ILE A 10 -34.27 -5.09 -15.64
C ILE A 10 -32.87 -5.59 -16.00
N ALA A 11 -32.46 -5.39 -17.25
CA ALA A 11 -31.08 -5.62 -17.66
C ALA A 11 -30.20 -4.58 -16.94
N ALA A 12 -29.48 -5.01 -15.90
CA ALA A 12 -28.41 -4.18 -15.34
C ALA A 12 -27.36 -3.95 -16.44
N PRO A 13 -26.90 -2.70 -16.67
CA PRO A 13 -25.83 -2.47 -17.62
C PRO A 13 -24.62 -3.29 -17.16
N ALA A 14 -24.15 -4.22 -18.00
CA ALA A 14 -22.87 -4.86 -17.79
C ALA A 14 -21.82 -3.75 -17.80
N MET A 15 -21.26 -3.43 -16.63
CA MET A 15 -20.10 -2.55 -16.57
C MET A 15 -19.02 -3.24 -17.40
N ALA A 16 -18.59 -2.60 -18.48
CA ALA A 16 -17.46 -3.08 -19.26
C ALA A 16 -16.26 -3.18 -18.31
N GLN A 17 -15.85 -4.40 -17.97
CA GLN A 17 -14.68 -4.62 -17.15
C GLN A 17 -13.48 -4.26 -18.02
N VAL A 18 -12.95 -3.05 -17.80
CA VAL A 18 -11.71 -2.60 -18.44
C VAL A 18 -10.63 -3.60 -18.05
N ALA A 19 -9.98 -4.20 -19.05
CA ALA A 19 -8.88 -5.13 -18.78
C ALA A 19 -7.81 -4.39 -17.98
N PRO A 20 -7.19 -5.04 -16.97
CA PRO A 20 -6.14 -4.40 -16.19
C PRO A 20 -4.99 -3.96 -17.09
N PRO A 21 -4.32 -2.83 -16.79
CA PRO A 21 -3.19 -2.34 -17.58
C PRO A 21 -1.98 -3.28 -17.51
N TYR A 22 -1.92 -4.17 -16.52
CA TYR A 22 -0.85 -5.14 -16.30
C TYR A 22 -1.41 -6.54 -16.03
N SER A 23 -0.72 -7.58 -16.49
CA SER A 23 -1.16 -8.98 -16.36
C SER A 23 -1.01 -9.56 -14.95
N SER A 24 -0.12 -9.00 -14.14
CA SER A 24 0.10 -9.37 -12.74
C SER A 24 0.67 -8.21 -11.92
N LEU A 25 0.62 -8.33 -10.59
CA LEU A 25 1.28 -7.43 -9.64
C LEU A 25 2.20 -8.24 -8.72
N THR A 26 3.49 -7.88 -8.69
CA THR A 26 4.47 -8.42 -7.74
C THR A 26 5.01 -7.28 -6.88
N VAL A 27 4.97 -7.45 -5.57
CA VAL A 27 5.30 -6.39 -4.60
C VAL A 27 6.52 -6.78 -3.78
N PHE A 28 7.44 -5.85 -3.60
CA PHE A 28 8.62 -5.93 -2.75
C PHE A 28 8.63 -4.72 -1.83
N GLY A 29 9.03 -4.91 -0.58
CA GLY A 29 9.14 -3.77 0.30
C GLY A 29 9.16 -4.07 1.78
N ASP A 30 8.76 -3.04 2.52
CA ASP A 30 8.70 -3.01 3.97
C ASP A 30 7.27 -3.07 4.50
N SER A 31 7.04 -2.51 5.69
CA SER A 31 5.76 -2.55 6.40
C SER A 31 4.66 -1.77 5.70
N LEU A 32 4.99 -0.78 4.86
CA LEU A 32 4.00 0.03 4.14
C LEU A 32 3.26 -0.77 3.06
N VAL A 33 3.77 -1.95 2.70
CA VAL A 33 3.22 -2.82 1.66
C VAL A 33 3.22 -4.30 2.07
N ASP A 34 3.45 -4.64 3.34
CA ASP A 34 3.48 -6.03 3.81
C ASP A 34 2.05 -6.62 3.89
N ALA A 35 1.79 -7.64 3.08
CA ALA A 35 0.52 -8.38 3.06
C ALA A 35 0.40 -9.44 4.18
N GLY A 36 1.30 -9.43 5.17
CA GLY A 36 1.28 -10.29 6.35
C GLY A 36 2.36 -11.37 6.39
N ASN A 37 3.48 -11.20 5.68
CA ASN A 37 4.63 -12.09 5.80
C ASN A 37 5.21 -12.03 7.22
N VAL A 38 5.43 -10.83 7.78
CA VAL A 38 5.91 -10.70 9.17
C VAL A 38 4.89 -11.28 10.15
N ARG A 39 3.59 -11.08 9.89
CA ARG A 39 2.53 -11.68 10.71
C ARG A 39 2.51 -13.20 10.64
N ALA A 40 2.81 -13.80 9.48
CA ALA A 40 2.91 -15.24 9.32
C ALA A 40 4.05 -15.85 10.16
N LEU A 41 5.07 -15.07 10.49
CA LEU A 41 6.15 -15.45 11.42
C LEU A 41 5.78 -15.24 12.90
N GLY A 42 4.55 -14.78 13.20
CA GLY A 42 4.09 -14.49 14.56
C GLY A 42 4.57 -13.13 15.11
N LEU A 43 5.15 -12.29 14.26
CA LEU A 43 5.69 -10.98 14.62
C LEU A 43 4.83 -9.85 14.04
N GLY A 44 4.94 -8.63 14.58
CA GLY A 44 4.34 -7.41 14.02
C GLY A 44 2.82 -7.48 13.75
N ALA A 45 2.27 -6.39 13.20
CA ALA A 45 0.91 -6.26 12.68
C ALA A 45 -0.16 -7.12 13.40
N ASN A 46 -0.18 -7.05 14.74
CA ASN A 46 -1.00 -7.92 15.57
C ASN A 46 -2.46 -7.43 15.55
N PRO A 47 -3.45 -8.27 15.19
CA PRO A 47 -4.85 -7.87 15.20
C PRO A 47 -5.35 -7.36 16.55
N ALA A 48 -4.75 -7.80 17.66
CA ALA A 48 -5.07 -7.29 19.01
C ALA A 48 -4.77 -5.79 19.16
N ASP A 49 -3.86 -5.25 18.36
CA ASP A 49 -3.48 -3.83 18.35
C ASP A 49 -4.26 -3.02 17.29
N GLY A 50 -5.22 -3.65 16.60
CA GLY A 50 -6.08 -3.01 15.59
C GLY A 50 -5.57 -3.09 14.15
N TYR A 51 -4.44 -3.77 13.90
CA TYR A 51 -3.96 -4.03 12.54
C TYR A 51 -4.90 -5.00 11.80
N VAL A 52 -5.09 -4.78 10.50
CA VAL A 52 -6.02 -5.59 9.70
C VAL A 52 -5.26 -6.58 8.82
N ALA A 53 -5.60 -7.87 8.94
CA ALA A 53 -5.11 -8.94 8.08
C ALA A 53 -3.56 -8.99 7.89
N GLY A 54 -2.81 -8.61 8.92
CA GLY A 54 -1.34 -8.60 8.89
C GLY A 54 -0.71 -7.39 8.20
N ARG A 55 -1.50 -6.38 7.78
CA ARG A 55 -1.00 -5.11 7.24
C ARG A 55 -0.64 -4.19 8.40
N PHE A 56 0.40 -3.38 8.23
CA PHE A 56 0.77 -2.35 9.22
C PHE A 56 -0.12 -1.10 9.09
N THR A 57 -1.44 -1.29 8.98
CA THR A 57 -2.43 -0.22 8.98
C THR A 57 -3.77 -0.75 9.50
N ASN A 58 -4.77 0.14 9.68
CA ASN A 58 -6.12 -0.22 10.12
C ASN A 58 -7.05 -0.70 8.99
N GLY A 59 -6.48 -1.15 7.87
CA GLY A 59 -7.23 -1.59 6.68
C GLY A 59 -6.32 -2.18 5.60
N LEU A 60 -6.71 -2.04 4.34
CA LEU A 60 -5.88 -2.43 3.20
C LEU A 60 -4.84 -1.34 2.90
N ASP A 61 -3.63 -1.75 2.52
CA ASP A 61 -2.62 -0.83 2.02
C ASP A 61 -2.85 -0.49 0.53
N TYR A 62 -2.04 0.41 -0.03
CA TYR A 62 -2.26 0.88 -1.41
C TYR A 62 -1.98 -0.20 -2.46
N THR A 63 -1.14 -1.20 -2.16
CA THR A 63 -0.83 -2.29 -3.08
C THR A 63 -1.96 -3.32 -3.12
N ASP A 64 -2.62 -3.54 -1.98
CA ASP A 64 -3.88 -4.26 -1.92
C ASP A 64 -4.97 -3.57 -2.76
N LEU A 65 -5.05 -2.24 -2.71
CA LEU A 65 -6.01 -1.48 -3.51
C LEU A 65 -5.70 -1.55 -5.01
N LEU A 66 -4.42 -1.48 -5.40
CA LEU A 66 -3.99 -1.72 -6.79
C LEU A 66 -4.41 -3.13 -7.24
N SER A 67 -4.09 -4.16 -6.44
CA SER A 67 -4.44 -5.55 -6.72
C SER A 67 -5.95 -5.77 -6.82
N MET A 68 -6.72 -5.15 -5.92
CA MET A 68 -8.18 -5.27 -5.96
C MET A 68 -8.77 -4.63 -7.21
N ALA A 69 -8.29 -3.44 -7.59
CA ALA A 69 -8.80 -2.75 -8.77
C ALA A 69 -8.44 -3.47 -10.08
N MET A 70 -7.29 -4.16 -10.13
CA MET A 70 -6.85 -4.94 -11.28
C MET A 70 -7.46 -6.35 -11.30
N TYR A 71 -7.49 -7.05 -10.17
CA TYR A 71 -7.73 -8.51 -10.12
C TYR A 71 -8.87 -8.92 -9.18
N GLY A 72 -9.56 -7.97 -8.57
CA GLY A 72 -10.69 -8.23 -7.67
C GLY A 72 -10.31 -8.80 -6.30
N THR A 73 -9.02 -8.92 -5.98
CA THR A 73 -8.52 -9.47 -4.71
C THR A 73 -7.31 -8.68 -4.18
N PRO A 74 -7.14 -8.53 -2.85
CA PRO A 74 -5.96 -7.90 -2.27
C PRO A 74 -4.70 -8.77 -2.50
N THR A 75 -3.53 -8.20 -2.25
CA THR A 75 -2.29 -8.95 -2.39
C THR A 75 -2.17 -10.06 -1.34
N VAL A 76 -1.47 -11.13 -1.69
CA VAL A 76 -1.25 -12.28 -0.80
C VAL A 76 0.24 -12.36 -0.48
N ALA A 77 0.55 -12.58 0.79
CA ALA A 77 1.93 -12.73 1.27
C ALA A 77 2.63 -13.93 0.60
N SER A 78 3.90 -13.78 0.24
CA SER A 78 4.71 -14.80 -0.42
C SER A 78 4.86 -16.08 0.43
N LEU A 79 4.93 -15.96 1.76
CA LEU A 79 4.91 -17.09 2.68
C LEU A 79 3.59 -17.89 2.66
N ARG A 80 2.55 -17.35 2.02
CA ARG A 80 1.27 -18.01 1.79
C ARG A 80 1.02 -18.31 0.30
N GLY A 81 2.07 -18.28 -0.52
CA GLY A 81 2.03 -18.58 -1.95
C GLY A 81 1.57 -17.42 -2.84
N GLY A 82 1.54 -16.19 -2.32
CA GLY A 82 1.20 -15.00 -3.10
C GLY A 82 2.39 -14.29 -3.74
N SER A 83 2.13 -13.12 -4.35
CA SER A 83 3.12 -12.31 -5.07
C SER A 83 3.62 -11.09 -4.29
N ASN A 84 3.25 -10.96 -3.01
CA ASN A 84 3.77 -9.91 -2.14
C ASN A 84 4.92 -10.44 -1.28
N TYR A 85 6.15 -10.07 -1.65
CA TYR A 85 7.41 -10.45 -1.02
C TYR A 85 7.85 -9.48 0.07
N ALA A 86 7.07 -8.46 0.39
CA ALA A 86 7.43 -7.46 1.38
C ALA A 86 7.43 -8.01 2.81
N PHE A 87 8.31 -7.48 3.66
CA PHE A 87 8.40 -7.82 5.08
C PHE A 87 8.50 -6.54 5.91
N GLY A 88 7.56 -6.34 6.84
CA GLY A 88 7.62 -5.24 7.80
C GLY A 88 8.95 -5.13 8.55
N GLY A 89 9.64 -4.00 8.37
CA GLY A 89 10.98 -3.76 8.93
C GLY A 89 12.14 -3.95 7.96
N ALA A 90 11.86 -4.48 6.75
CA ALA A 90 12.86 -4.61 5.70
C ALA A 90 13.45 -3.25 5.29
N ARG A 91 14.72 -3.27 4.93
CA ARG A 91 15.54 -2.15 4.48
C ARG A 91 15.96 -2.36 3.03
N ALA A 92 16.49 -1.29 2.43
CA ALA A 92 17.26 -1.43 1.20
C ALA A 92 18.67 -1.99 1.49
N THR A 93 19.27 -1.61 2.63
CA THR A 93 20.46 -2.27 3.19
C THR A 93 20.11 -3.62 3.81
N SER A 94 21.10 -4.51 3.99
CA SER A 94 20.86 -5.80 4.65
C SER A 94 20.80 -5.66 6.17
N THR A 95 19.95 -6.49 6.76
CA THR A 95 19.72 -6.75 8.17
C THR A 95 19.88 -8.25 8.41
N SER A 96 19.74 -8.69 9.67
CA SER A 96 19.99 -10.09 10.05
C SER A 96 18.74 -10.95 10.26
N LEU A 97 17.54 -10.35 10.30
CA LEU A 97 16.34 -11.04 10.80
C LEU A 97 15.23 -11.25 9.76
N LEU A 98 15.15 -10.39 8.74
CA LEU A 98 14.10 -10.43 7.73
C LEU A 98 14.71 -10.24 6.34
N PRO A 99 14.08 -10.77 5.27
CA PRO A 99 14.54 -10.52 3.91
C PRO A 99 14.45 -9.02 3.55
N ASP A 100 15.59 -8.43 3.21
CA ASP A 100 15.70 -7.05 2.72
C ASP A 100 15.60 -6.97 1.20
N ALA A 101 15.79 -5.79 0.61
CA ALA A 101 15.44 -5.54 -0.79
C ALA A 101 16.06 -6.52 -1.79
N LEU A 102 17.37 -6.81 -1.66
CA LEU A 102 18.05 -7.72 -2.58
C LEU A 102 17.68 -9.18 -2.32
N GLU A 103 17.47 -9.56 -1.06
CA GLU A 103 17.04 -10.89 -0.65
C GLU A 103 15.61 -11.19 -1.12
N GLN A 104 14.67 -10.25 -0.98
CA GLN A 104 13.31 -10.40 -1.49
C GLN A 104 13.30 -10.60 -3.02
N VAL A 105 14.09 -9.82 -3.76
CA VAL A 105 14.25 -9.99 -5.21
C VAL A 105 14.92 -11.32 -5.55
N ALA A 106 15.91 -11.76 -4.77
CA ALA A 106 16.57 -13.06 -4.96
C ALA A 106 15.60 -14.23 -4.72
N VAL A 107 14.74 -14.15 -3.70
CA VAL A 107 13.69 -15.14 -3.44
C VAL A 107 12.72 -15.19 -4.61
N TYR A 108 12.22 -14.04 -5.09
CA TYR A 108 11.36 -14.01 -6.28
C TYR A 108 12.05 -14.60 -7.51
N ARG A 109 13.32 -14.26 -7.76
CA ARG A 109 14.11 -14.83 -8.87
C ARG A 109 14.17 -16.36 -8.79
N ALA A 110 14.40 -16.91 -7.61
CA ALA A 110 14.43 -18.36 -7.40
C ALA A 110 13.06 -19.01 -7.68
N VAL A 111 11.97 -18.40 -7.20
CA VAL A 111 10.60 -18.86 -7.48
C VAL A 111 10.31 -18.80 -8.98
N ALA A 112 10.62 -17.67 -9.64
CA ALA A 112 10.38 -17.48 -11.06
C ALA A 112 11.15 -18.49 -11.94
N ALA A 113 12.38 -18.86 -11.54
CA ALA A 113 13.20 -19.84 -12.24
C ALA A 113 12.63 -21.28 -12.20
N THR A 114 11.81 -21.60 -11.20
CA THR A 114 11.17 -22.92 -11.05
C THR A 114 9.71 -22.95 -11.54
N GLY A 115 9.15 -21.78 -11.84
CA GLY A 115 7.76 -21.59 -12.24
C GLY A 115 7.59 -21.22 -13.71
N LYS A 116 6.63 -20.31 -13.99
CA LYS A 116 6.30 -19.83 -15.35
C LYS A 116 7.29 -18.79 -15.90
N GLY A 117 8.39 -18.50 -15.19
CA GLY A 117 9.27 -17.38 -15.49
C GLY A 117 8.71 -16.04 -14.99
N VAL A 118 9.41 -14.95 -15.32
CA VAL A 118 9.02 -13.58 -14.98
C VAL A 118 8.00 -13.07 -15.99
N ASP A 119 6.86 -12.58 -15.50
CA ASP A 119 5.82 -11.99 -16.34
C ASP A 119 6.24 -10.58 -16.80
N ALA A 120 6.71 -10.46 -18.04
CA ALA A 120 7.12 -9.18 -18.62
C ALA A 120 5.95 -8.18 -18.76
N GLY A 121 4.69 -8.65 -18.79
CA GLY A 121 3.50 -7.79 -18.78
C GLY A 121 3.05 -7.35 -17.39
N GLY A 122 3.68 -7.87 -16.32
CA GLY A 122 3.37 -7.56 -14.94
C GLY A 122 3.91 -6.20 -14.49
N LEU A 123 3.30 -5.67 -13.44
CA LEU A 123 3.78 -4.54 -12.65
C LEU A 123 4.60 -5.05 -11.46
N PHE A 124 5.83 -4.56 -11.34
CA PHE A 124 6.75 -4.86 -10.25
C PHE A 124 6.91 -3.63 -9.38
N LEU A 125 6.43 -3.70 -8.15
CA LEU A 125 6.37 -2.57 -7.24
C LEU A 125 7.41 -2.74 -6.13
N LEU A 126 8.23 -1.72 -5.88
CA LEU A 126 9.21 -1.71 -4.81
C LEU A 126 8.96 -0.53 -3.86
N ASN A 127 8.92 -0.81 -2.56
CA ASN A 127 8.78 0.21 -1.50
C ASN A 127 9.76 -0.05 -0.35
N PHE A 128 10.86 0.70 -0.28
CA PHE A 128 11.90 0.54 0.76
C PHE A 128 12.37 1.87 1.32
N GLY A 129 13.38 1.86 2.19
CA GLY A 129 14.11 3.05 2.58
C GLY A 129 13.63 3.71 3.87
N GLY A 130 12.36 3.52 4.26
CA GLY A 130 11.84 4.06 5.52
C GLY A 130 12.63 3.54 6.73
N ASN A 131 12.84 2.23 6.78
CA ASN A 131 13.61 1.59 7.85
C ASN A 131 15.10 1.95 7.83
N ASP A 132 15.68 2.27 6.66
CA ASP A 132 17.05 2.78 6.55
C ASP A 132 17.14 4.19 7.16
N VAL A 133 16.21 5.09 6.83
CA VAL A 133 16.15 6.43 7.41
C VAL A 133 15.98 6.38 8.92
N PHE A 134 15.09 5.52 9.44
CA PHE A 134 14.93 5.35 10.88
C PHE A 134 16.20 4.78 11.53
N ALA A 135 16.90 3.86 10.88
CA ALA A 135 18.16 3.31 11.39
C ALA A 135 19.26 4.37 11.50
N ALA A 136 19.42 5.20 10.46
CA ALA A 136 20.35 6.32 10.46
C ALA A 136 19.99 7.41 11.48
N SER A 137 18.71 7.54 11.83
CA SER A 137 18.24 8.54 12.79
C SER A 137 18.46 8.16 14.25
N LEU A 138 18.96 6.95 14.54
CA LEU A 138 19.29 6.53 15.90
C LEU A 138 20.63 7.13 16.36
N PRO A 139 20.87 7.28 17.68
CA PRO A 139 22.16 7.74 18.17
C PRO A 139 23.32 6.82 17.77
N GLY A 140 24.30 7.40 17.06
CA GLY A 140 25.47 6.68 16.55
C GLY A 140 25.25 6.10 15.16
N ASN A 141 26.33 5.89 14.41
CA ASN A 141 26.23 5.37 13.06
C ASN A 141 25.66 3.94 13.04
N PRO A 142 24.89 3.57 12.00
CA PRO A 142 24.53 2.19 11.74
C PRO A 142 25.74 1.26 11.77
N ALA A 143 25.58 0.08 12.39
CA ALA A 143 26.65 -0.88 12.55
C ALA A 143 27.28 -1.27 11.20
N GLY A 144 28.61 -1.17 11.11
CA GLY A 144 29.35 -1.45 9.87
C GLY A 144 29.57 -0.23 8.98
N TYR A 145 29.15 0.97 9.39
CA TYR A 145 29.27 2.19 8.59
C TYR A 145 29.99 3.31 9.35
N ASP A 146 30.80 4.08 8.61
CA ASP A 146 31.57 5.20 9.14
C ASP A 146 30.73 6.48 9.31
N SER A 147 29.56 6.55 8.67
CA SER A 147 28.61 7.65 8.77
C SER A 147 27.20 7.27 8.31
N ASP A 148 26.20 8.01 8.79
CA ASP A 148 24.81 7.95 8.28
C ASP A 148 24.75 8.21 6.77
N THR A 149 25.57 9.15 6.27
CA THR A 149 25.68 9.44 4.83
C THR A 149 26.15 8.24 4.03
N SER A 150 27.20 7.54 4.47
CA SER A 150 27.68 6.34 3.78
C SER A 150 26.63 5.22 3.78
N PHE A 151 25.90 5.08 4.90
CA PHE A 151 24.81 4.12 5.04
C PHE A 151 23.66 4.41 4.08
N LEU A 152 23.18 5.66 4.02
CA LEU A 152 22.07 6.04 3.14
C LEU A 152 22.44 6.00 1.65
N LYS A 153 23.71 6.27 1.30
CA LYS A 153 24.22 6.06 -0.07
C LYS A 153 24.20 4.58 -0.45
N GLU A 154 24.57 3.69 0.46
CA GLU A 154 24.48 2.24 0.23
C GLU A 154 23.03 1.79 0.08
N ALA A 155 22.12 2.29 0.94
CA ALA A 155 20.68 2.03 0.83
C ALA A 155 20.14 2.41 -0.55
N ALA A 156 20.44 3.63 -1.03
CA ALA A 156 20.05 4.10 -2.35
C ALA A 156 20.64 3.23 -3.48
N GLY A 157 21.92 2.86 -3.37
CA GLY A 157 22.59 1.97 -4.30
C GLY A 157 21.95 0.58 -4.35
N ASN A 158 21.60 -0.01 -3.20
CA ASN A 158 20.92 -1.30 -3.12
C ASN A 158 19.51 -1.25 -3.71
N TYR A 159 18.77 -0.18 -3.47
CA TYR A 159 17.45 0.00 -4.06
C TYR A 159 17.55 0.04 -5.60
N ALA A 160 18.51 0.80 -6.15
CA ALA A 160 18.78 0.78 -7.59
C ALA A 160 19.21 -0.61 -8.09
N ARG A 161 20.07 -1.33 -7.35
CA ARG A 161 20.45 -2.72 -7.68
C ARG A 161 19.26 -3.69 -7.67
N ALA A 162 18.27 -3.51 -6.80
CA ALA A 162 17.04 -4.30 -6.80
C ALA A 162 16.23 -4.07 -8.09
N VAL A 163 16.14 -2.81 -8.54
CA VAL A 163 15.54 -2.45 -9.84
C VAL A 163 16.28 -3.11 -11.01
N GLN A 164 17.61 -2.97 -11.06
CA GLN A 164 18.43 -3.62 -12.09
C GLN A 164 18.22 -5.15 -12.09
N SER A 165 18.22 -5.76 -10.90
CA SER A 165 18.07 -7.20 -10.74
C SER A 165 16.72 -7.74 -11.23
N LEU A 166 15.65 -6.95 -11.12
CA LEU A 166 14.34 -7.29 -11.70
C LEU A 166 14.34 -7.13 -13.22
N ASN A 167 14.92 -6.04 -13.72
CA ASN A 167 15.08 -5.81 -15.16
C ASN A 167 15.85 -6.96 -15.85
N ASP A 168 16.95 -7.40 -15.24
CA ASP A 168 17.84 -8.45 -15.76
C ASP A 168 17.15 -9.81 -15.91
N ILE A 169 16.11 -10.06 -15.11
CA ILE A 169 15.34 -11.32 -15.16
C ILE A 169 14.07 -11.22 -15.99
N GLY A 170 13.81 -10.07 -16.64
CA GLY A 170 12.71 -9.92 -17.58
C GLY A 170 11.57 -9.01 -17.10
N ALA A 171 11.66 -8.37 -15.93
CA ALA A 171 10.67 -7.39 -15.50
C ALA A 171 10.72 -6.16 -16.41
N ARG A 172 9.58 -5.65 -16.86
CA ARG A 172 9.52 -4.50 -17.79
C ARG A 172 8.71 -3.30 -17.29
N ASN A 173 7.80 -3.47 -16.35
CA ASN A 173 7.07 -2.34 -15.75
C ASN A 173 7.44 -2.29 -14.27
N ILE A 174 8.32 -1.36 -13.90
CA ILE A 174 8.87 -1.28 -12.54
C ILE A 174 8.44 0.05 -11.92
N LEU A 175 7.71 0.01 -10.83
CA LEU A 175 7.31 1.16 -10.03
C LEU A 175 8.09 1.18 -8.72
N LEU A 176 8.74 2.30 -8.39
CA LEU A 176 9.35 2.51 -7.07
C LEU A 176 8.87 3.79 -6.39
N THR A 177 8.77 3.75 -5.06
CA THR A 177 8.13 4.80 -4.24
C THR A 177 9.10 5.71 -3.45
N GLY A 178 10.41 5.42 -3.45
CA GLY A 178 11.43 6.25 -2.81
C GLY A 178 11.60 5.97 -1.31
N PHE A 179 12.09 6.96 -0.54
CA PHE A 179 12.39 6.91 0.90
C PHE A 179 11.33 7.71 1.70
N PRO A 180 10.26 7.06 2.22
CA PRO A 180 9.03 7.73 2.62
C PRO A 180 9.01 8.14 4.11
N VAL A 181 9.95 8.95 4.60
CA VAL A 181 9.90 9.49 5.98
C VAL A 181 9.73 11.00 5.96
N ALA A 182 8.53 11.45 6.31
CA ALA A 182 8.15 12.87 6.34
C ALA A 182 8.21 13.50 7.74
N THR A 183 8.65 12.77 8.76
CA THR A 183 8.77 13.30 10.13
C THR A 183 9.81 14.41 10.19
N GLU A 184 9.39 15.61 10.60
CA GLU A 184 10.24 16.79 10.65
C GLU A 184 11.52 16.58 11.47
N GLY A 185 12.56 17.35 11.12
CA GLY A 185 13.87 17.27 11.74
C GLY A 185 14.83 16.35 11.00
N LEU A 186 15.64 15.61 11.75
CA LEU A 186 16.69 14.75 11.21
C LEU A 186 16.16 13.68 10.23
N PRO A 187 15.05 12.95 10.53
CA PRO A 187 14.55 11.91 9.64
C PRO A 187 14.15 12.45 8.25
N LEU A 188 13.42 13.57 8.18
CA LEU A 188 13.08 14.22 6.91
C LEU A 188 14.34 14.65 6.13
N GLY A 189 15.34 15.21 6.81
CA GLY A 189 16.63 15.56 6.19
C GLY A 189 17.33 14.35 5.56
N TYR A 190 17.33 13.22 6.26
CA TYR A 190 17.87 11.95 5.74
C TYR A 190 17.06 11.37 4.59
N SER A 191 15.74 11.43 4.66
CA SER A 191 14.86 11.03 3.55
C SER A 191 15.15 11.85 2.29
N LEU A 192 15.26 13.18 2.40
CA LEU A 192 15.59 14.06 1.27
C LEU A 192 16.97 13.77 0.68
N ALA A 193 17.98 13.54 1.52
CA ALA A 193 19.33 13.18 1.07
C ALA A 193 19.33 11.83 0.34
N ALA A 194 18.65 10.81 0.91
CA ALA A 194 18.53 9.49 0.32
C ALA A 194 17.77 9.50 -1.02
N GLU A 195 16.75 10.34 -1.19
CA GLU A 195 16.09 10.56 -2.49
C GLU A 195 17.04 11.12 -3.55
N GLY A 196 17.96 12.01 -3.14
CA GLY A 196 19.05 12.52 -3.99
C GLY A 196 19.98 11.40 -4.43
N TYR A 197 20.50 10.62 -3.47
CA TYR A 197 21.36 9.47 -3.76
C TYR A 197 20.68 8.41 -4.62
N LEU A 198 19.38 8.17 -4.40
CA LEU A 198 18.60 7.25 -5.22
C LEU A 198 18.48 7.76 -6.66
N THR A 199 18.28 9.06 -6.84
CA THR A 199 18.26 9.67 -8.19
C THR A 199 19.56 9.43 -8.93
N GLU A 200 20.70 9.65 -8.27
CA GLU A 200 22.03 9.41 -8.83
C GLU A 200 22.23 7.92 -9.17
N ALA A 201 21.85 7.01 -8.25
CA ALA A 201 21.99 5.58 -8.44
C ALA A 201 21.11 5.04 -9.59
N LEU A 202 19.87 5.52 -9.70
CA LEU A 202 18.96 5.14 -10.79
C LEU A 202 19.44 5.62 -12.16
N ALA A 203 20.13 6.76 -12.23
CA ALA A 203 20.71 7.26 -13.48
C ALA A 203 21.83 6.34 -14.03
N GLY A 204 22.43 5.50 -13.18
CA GLY A 204 23.44 4.51 -13.56
C GLY A 204 22.89 3.18 -14.06
N LEU A 205 21.57 2.99 -14.12
CA LEU A 205 20.96 1.73 -14.53
C LEU A 205 21.14 1.46 -16.03
N SER A 206 21.28 0.18 -16.37
CA SER A 206 21.28 -0.31 -17.76
C SER A 206 20.01 -1.13 -17.98
N LEU A 207 18.91 -0.42 -18.28
CA LEU A 207 17.61 -1.05 -18.46
C LEU A 207 17.46 -1.65 -19.87
N ALA A 208 16.84 -2.82 -19.95
CA ALA A 208 16.58 -3.49 -21.22
C ALA A 208 15.59 -2.66 -22.07
N GLN A 209 15.69 -2.76 -23.39
CA GLN A 209 14.76 -2.10 -24.30
C GLN A 209 13.31 -2.48 -23.97
N GLY A 210 12.42 -1.48 -23.95
CA GLY A 210 11.01 -1.67 -23.59
C GLY A 210 10.73 -1.67 -22.08
N THR A 211 11.74 -1.50 -21.23
CA THR A 211 11.53 -1.33 -19.79
C THR A 211 11.04 0.08 -19.50
N THR A 212 9.93 0.17 -18.78
CA THR A 212 9.37 1.39 -18.24
C THR A 212 9.65 1.43 -16.74
N LEU A 213 10.50 2.38 -16.33
CA LEU A 213 10.75 2.71 -14.94
C LEU A 213 9.86 3.88 -14.52
N MET A 214 8.95 3.63 -13.59
CA MET A 214 8.03 4.60 -13.01
C MET A 214 8.51 4.98 -11.62
N ARG A 215 8.77 6.26 -11.37
CA ARG A 215 9.11 6.75 -10.02
C ARG A 215 7.95 7.56 -9.47
N TYR A 216 7.44 7.11 -8.33
CA TYR A 216 6.47 7.84 -7.53
C TYR A 216 7.17 8.34 -6.27
N SER A 217 7.02 9.61 -5.90
CA SER A 217 7.62 10.13 -4.67
C SER A 217 6.61 10.07 -3.54
N TYR A 218 6.73 9.04 -2.70
CA TYR A 218 5.87 8.89 -1.53
C TYR A 218 6.18 9.99 -0.49
N LEU A 219 7.43 10.47 -0.44
CA LEU A 219 7.80 11.63 0.37
C LEU A 219 7.07 12.91 -0.07
N ASP A 220 7.04 13.19 -1.38
CA ASP A 220 6.30 14.33 -1.95
C ASP A 220 4.79 14.20 -1.68
N PHE A 221 4.24 12.99 -1.87
CA PHE A 221 2.83 12.72 -1.56
C PHE A 221 2.49 13.05 -0.10
N PHE A 222 3.33 12.66 0.86
CA PHE A 222 3.13 13.01 2.25
C PHE A 222 3.12 14.53 2.48
N GLY A 223 4.03 15.28 1.84
CA GLY A 223 4.02 16.74 1.90
C GLY A 223 2.73 17.33 1.34
N ARG A 224 2.29 16.88 0.16
CA ARG A 224 1.06 17.39 -0.49
C ARG A 224 -0.21 17.07 0.30
N VAL A 225 -0.31 15.87 0.86
CA VAL A 225 -1.47 15.46 1.68
C VAL A 225 -1.54 16.25 2.98
N GLN A 226 -0.40 16.50 3.63
CA GLN A 226 -0.38 17.32 4.84
C GLN A 226 -0.75 18.79 4.56
N ALA A 227 -0.31 19.32 3.41
CA ALA A 227 -0.61 20.70 3.01
C ALA A 227 -2.06 20.92 2.57
N ASN A 228 -2.68 19.96 1.87
CA ASN A 228 -4.04 20.07 1.38
C ASN A 228 -4.75 18.70 1.36
N PRO A 229 -5.15 18.15 2.52
CA PRO A 229 -5.75 16.82 2.61
C PRO A 229 -7.08 16.73 1.86
N ALA A 230 -7.85 17.83 1.78
CA ALA A 230 -9.12 17.88 1.06
C ALA A 230 -8.97 17.61 -0.45
N ALA A 231 -7.81 17.90 -1.06
CA ALA A 231 -7.54 17.54 -2.46
C ALA A 231 -7.41 16.02 -2.71
N TYR A 232 -7.36 15.24 -1.63
CA TYR A 232 -7.23 13.78 -1.64
C TYR A 232 -8.44 13.09 -0.97
N ASP A 233 -9.58 13.78 -0.91
CA ASP A 233 -10.83 13.28 -0.32
C ASP A 233 -10.71 12.92 1.18
N LEU A 234 -9.78 13.59 1.88
CA LEU A 234 -9.59 13.48 3.32
C LEU A 234 -10.22 14.67 4.06
N PRO A 235 -10.45 14.58 5.38
CA PRO A 235 -10.87 15.73 6.18
C PRO A 235 -9.95 16.94 5.98
N ALA A 236 -10.52 18.15 6.01
CA ALA A 236 -9.80 19.39 5.73
C ALA A 236 -8.59 19.63 6.64
N THR A 237 -8.58 19.02 7.82
CA THR A 237 -7.42 18.95 8.71
C THR A 237 -7.14 17.50 9.09
N LEU A 238 -5.86 17.16 9.20
CA LEU A 238 -5.40 15.87 9.70
C LEU A 238 -4.68 16.04 11.03
N THR A 239 -4.93 15.12 11.95
CA THR A 239 -4.08 14.89 13.11
C THR A 239 -2.80 14.20 12.65
N LEU A 240 -1.69 14.93 12.70
CA LEU A 240 -0.36 14.43 12.39
C LEU A 240 0.26 13.75 13.62
N PRO A 241 1.05 12.68 13.45
CA PRO A 241 1.71 12.01 14.57
C PRO A 241 2.72 12.95 15.25
N ASP A 242 2.65 13.02 16.57
CA ASP A 242 3.63 13.70 17.43
C ASP A 242 4.25 12.66 18.37
N PRO A 243 5.56 12.36 18.27
CA PRO A 243 6.26 11.45 19.17
C PRO A 243 6.19 11.86 20.64
N ALA A 244 5.98 13.14 20.96
CA ALA A 244 5.81 13.62 22.33
C ALA A 244 4.38 13.38 22.87
N SER A 245 3.40 13.20 21.97
CA SER A 245 1.98 13.07 22.32
C SER A 245 1.29 11.86 21.63
N PRO A 246 1.91 10.66 21.55
CA PRO A 246 1.41 9.58 20.70
C PRO A 246 0.04 9.04 21.13
N ALA A 247 -0.33 9.24 22.40
CA ALA A 247 -1.62 8.86 22.97
C ALA A 247 -2.81 9.68 22.43
N THR A 248 -2.56 10.81 21.76
CA THR A 248 -3.62 11.67 21.21
C THR A 248 -3.44 11.95 19.72
N THR A 249 -2.24 11.75 19.18
CA THR A 249 -1.89 12.13 17.80
C THR A 249 -1.77 10.96 16.82
N THR A 250 -1.97 9.73 17.30
CA THR A 250 -2.04 8.51 16.46
C THR A 250 -3.42 7.88 16.59
N CYS A 251 -3.93 7.24 15.53
CA CYS A 251 -5.26 6.61 15.62
C CYS A 251 -5.32 5.57 16.76
N ARG A 252 -4.31 4.71 16.86
CA ARG A 252 -4.22 3.66 17.89
C ARG A 252 -4.12 4.27 19.28
N GLY A 253 -3.22 5.25 19.46
CA GLY A 253 -3.03 5.92 20.75
C GLY A 253 -4.31 6.62 21.23
N ALA A 254 -4.97 7.35 20.33
CA ALA A 254 -6.23 8.04 20.60
C ALA A 254 -7.45 7.12 20.72
N ARG A 255 -7.28 5.80 20.55
CA ARG A 255 -8.36 4.79 20.57
C ARG A 255 -9.48 5.08 19.56
N ALA A 256 -9.11 5.60 18.38
CA ALA A 256 -10.05 5.99 17.32
C ALA A 256 -10.40 4.85 16.33
N LEU A 257 -10.02 3.61 16.67
CA LEU A 257 -10.32 2.40 15.89
C LEU A 257 -11.84 2.10 15.86
N PRO A 258 -12.36 1.48 14.78
CA PRO A 258 -11.67 1.15 13.53
C PRO A 258 -11.62 2.32 12.53
N ALA A 259 -12.34 3.41 12.80
CA ALA A 259 -12.59 4.47 11.82
C ALA A 259 -11.34 5.30 11.48
N CYS A 260 -10.53 5.63 12.49
CA CYS A 260 -9.32 6.46 12.34
C CYS A 260 -9.54 7.77 11.55
N THR A 261 -10.77 8.29 11.51
CA THR A 261 -11.12 9.44 10.68
C THR A 261 -10.32 10.67 11.13
N GLY A 262 -9.67 11.33 10.18
CA GLY A 262 -8.84 12.51 10.45
C GLY A 262 -7.44 12.21 10.94
N PHE A 263 -7.04 10.95 11.17
CA PHE A 263 -5.66 10.62 11.55
C PHE A 263 -4.81 10.32 10.31
N PHE A 264 -3.66 10.99 10.22
CA PHE A 264 -2.66 10.67 9.20
C PHE A 264 -1.99 9.32 9.51
N SER A 265 -1.55 9.13 10.75
CA SER A 265 -0.83 7.93 11.18
C SER A 265 -1.70 7.01 12.05
N PHE A 266 -1.57 5.70 11.79
CA PHE A 266 -2.19 4.66 12.58
C PHE A 266 -1.53 4.53 13.96
N ASP A 267 -0.20 4.44 14.01
CA ASP A 267 0.53 4.04 15.21
C ASP A 267 1.75 4.92 15.56
N GLY A 268 1.97 6.01 14.81
CA GLY A 268 3.12 6.90 14.93
C GLY A 268 4.14 6.74 13.80
N THR A 269 4.10 5.63 13.08
CA THR A 269 4.99 5.35 11.94
C THR A 269 4.20 5.09 10.67
N HIS A 270 3.19 4.23 10.74
CA HIS A 270 2.47 3.79 9.55
C HIS A 270 1.27 4.68 9.25
N PRO A 271 0.96 4.96 7.97
CA PRO A 271 -0.23 5.69 7.59
C PRO A 271 -1.53 4.93 7.89
N THR A 272 -2.63 5.65 8.08
CA THR A 272 -3.96 5.02 8.15
C THR A 272 -4.41 4.51 6.78
N ALA A 273 -5.39 3.61 6.75
CA ALA A 273 -5.96 3.08 5.51
C ALA A 273 -6.54 4.18 4.60
N ALA A 274 -7.00 5.30 5.18
CA ALA A 274 -7.45 6.46 4.42
C ALA A 274 -6.29 7.13 3.66
N ILE A 275 -5.11 7.25 4.27
CA ILE A 275 -3.91 7.76 3.60
C ILE A 275 -3.43 6.78 2.51
N HIS A 276 -3.49 5.47 2.76
CA HIS A 276 -3.21 4.47 1.71
C HIS A 276 -4.19 4.56 0.54
N ARG A 277 -5.48 4.84 0.79
CA ARG A 277 -6.47 5.09 -0.28
C ARG A 277 -6.15 6.34 -1.08
N ALA A 278 -5.81 7.45 -0.41
CA ALA A 278 -5.38 8.68 -1.07
C ALA A 278 -4.14 8.43 -1.96
N LEU A 279 -3.18 7.66 -1.47
CA LEU A 279 -1.98 7.28 -2.22
C LEU A 279 -2.32 6.44 -3.45
N TYR A 280 -3.15 5.41 -3.30
CA TYR A 280 -3.63 4.60 -4.42
C TYR A 280 -4.25 5.48 -5.52
N ASN A 281 -5.16 6.40 -5.13
CA ASN A 281 -5.83 7.29 -6.07
C ASN A 281 -4.83 8.20 -6.79
N ASP A 282 -3.83 8.72 -6.08
CA ASP A 282 -2.81 9.61 -6.64
C ASP A 282 -1.85 8.89 -7.59
N ILE A 283 -1.39 7.66 -7.25
CA ILE A 283 -0.59 6.81 -8.14
C ILE A 283 -1.38 6.49 -9.41
N ASN A 284 -2.63 6.05 -9.27
CA ASN A 284 -3.50 5.73 -10.40
C ASN A 284 -3.71 6.94 -11.31
N ARG A 285 -3.88 8.14 -10.74
CA ARG A 285 -3.99 9.39 -11.49
C ARG A 285 -2.68 9.76 -12.20
N GLN A 286 -1.54 9.67 -11.51
CA GLN A 286 -0.24 10.08 -12.04
C GLN A 286 0.19 9.22 -13.23
N PHE A 287 0.04 7.90 -13.15
CA PHE A 287 0.46 6.99 -14.22
C PHE A 287 -0.66 6.62 -15.18
N GLY A 288 -1.88 7.08 -14.94
CA GLY A 288 -3.01 6.84 -15.84
C GLY A 288 -3.34 5.35 -16.00
N PHE A 289 -3.27 4.57 -14.92
CA PHE A 289 -3.59 3.13 -14.96
C PHE A 289 -5.05 2.86 -15.33
N GLY A 290 -5.92 3.87 -15.31
CA GLY A 290 -7.32 3.76 -15.71
C GLY A 290 -8.15 2.91 -14.74
N LEU A 291 -7.66 2.71 -13.53
CA LEU A 291 -8.34 1.92 -12.50
C LEU A 291 -9.47 2.74 -11.89
N PRO A 292 -10.57 2.10 -11.46
CA PRO A 292 -11.62 2.80 -10.73
C PRO A 292 -11.05 3.42 -9.45
N ALA A 293 -11.44 4.66 -9.14
CA ALA A 293 -11.19 5.21 -7.82
C ALA A 293 -11.82 4.27 -6.77
N VAL A 294 -11.14 4.05 -5.65
CA VAL A 294 -11.70 3.22 -4.57
C VAL A 294 -12.93 3.94 -4.04
N PRO A 295 -14.14 3.36 -4.14
CA PRO A 295 -15.33 4.00 -3.62
C PRO A 295 -15.15 4.29 -2.14
N GLU A 296 -15.51 5.49 -1.71
CA GLU A 296 -15.73 5.73 -0.28
C GLU A 296 -16.71 4.67 0.24
N PRO A 297 -16.49 4.11 1.45
CA PRO A 297 -17.38 3.11 2.02
C PRO A 297 -18.82 3.56 1.81
N THR A 298 -19.59 2.76 1.07
CA THR A 298 -20.93 3.08 0.65
C THR A 298 -21.89 2.96 1.83
N THR A 299 -21.67 3.77 2.87
CA THR A 299 -22.55 3.94 4.01
C THR A 299 -23.96 4.23 3.50
N TRP A 300 -24.10 4.99 2.40
CA TRP A 300 -25.39 5.28 1.78
C TRP A 300 -26.06 4.09 1.09
N ALA A 301 -25.33 3.26 0.32
CA ALA A 301 -25.95 2.12 -0.37
C ALA A 301 -26.34 1.01 0.63
N MET A 302 -25.48 0.75 1.62
CA MET A 302 -25.77 -0.18 2.71
C MET A 302 -26.89 0.35 3.61
N MET A 303 -26.94 1.67 3.87
CA MET A 303 -28.03 2.30 4.60
C MET A 303 -29.35 2.27 3.83
N LEU A 304 -29.35 2.51 2.51
CA LEU A 304 -30.54 2.42 1.68
C LEU A 304 -31.07 0.99 1.59
N MET A 305 -30.17 0.00 1.42
CA MET A 305 -30.54 -1.42 1.47
C MET A 305 -31.05 -1.82 2.86
N GLY A 306 -30.41 -1.32 3.93
CA GLY A 306 -30.86 -1.52 5.31
C GLY A 306 -32.25 -0.93 5.58
N PHE A 307 -32.51 0.30 5.14
CA PHE A 307 -33.82 0.94 5.26
C PHE A 307 -34.89 0.23 4.40
N ALA A 308 -34.54 -0.21 3.19
CA ALA A 308 -35.44 -0.98 2.33
C ALA A 308 -35.83 -2.33 2.96
N ALA A 309 -34.85 -3.06 3.52
CA ALA A 309 -35.09 -4.32 4.21
C ALA A 309 -35.97 -4.14 5.46
N MET A 310 -35.70 -3.10 6.26
CA MET A 310 -36.49 -2.78 7.45
C MET A 310 -37.92 -2.34 7.09
N GLY A 311 -38.09 -1.53 6.05
CA GLY A 311 -39.42 -1.15 5.54
C GLY A 311 -40.24 -2.35 5.04
N ALA A 312 -39.59 -3.30 4.35
CA ALA A 312 -40.25 -4.54 3.91
C ALA A 312 -40.67 -5.43 5.09
N ALA A 313 -39.83 -5.56 6.12
CA ALA A 313 -40.14 -6.32 7.32
C ALA A 313 -41.33 -5.74 8.10
N LEU A 314 -41.35 -4.42 8.32
CA LEU A 314 -42.46 -3.73 9.00
C LEU A 314 -43.77 -3.83 8.21
N ARG A 315 -43.72 -3.79 6.88
CA ARG A 315 -44.91 -3.96 6.02
C ARG A 315 -45.45 -5.39 6.05
N ARG A 316 -44.57 -6.40 6.16
CA ARG A 316 -44.95 -7.81 6.31
C ARG A 316 -45.63 -8.06 7.65
N ASP A 317 -45.09 -7.53 8.75
CA ASP A 317 -45.64 -7.72 10.10
C ASP A 317 -47.04 -7.09 10.22
N ARG A 318 -47.25 -5.90 9.65
CA ARG A 318 -48.57 -5.25 9.58
C ARG A 318 -49.61 -6.07 8.81
N ARG A 319 -49.21 -6.75 7.73
CA ARG A 319 -50.13 -7.59 6.93
C ARG A 319 -50.51 -8.87 7.65
N VAL A 320 -49.59 -9.47 8.39
CA VAL A 320 -49.87 -10.67 9.21
C VAL A 320 -50.84 -10.34 10.34
N ARG A 321 -50.64 -9.20 11.02
CA ARG A 321 -51.54 -8.75 12.10
C ARG A 321 -52.93 -8.32 11.63
N ALA A 322 -53.08 -7.87 10.39
CA ALA A 322 -54.37 -7.51 9.82
C ALA A 322 -55.16 -8.71 9.26
N ALA A 323 -54.53 -9.87 9.14
CA ALA A 323 -55.13 -11.11 8.65
C ALA A 323 -55.44 -12.13 9.76
N ALA A 324 -55.16 -11.78 11.02
CA ALA A 324 -55.52 -12.51 12.24
C ALA A 324 -56.66 -11.76 12.95
#